data_AF-A0A6V7M5A7-F1
#
_entry.id   AF-A0A6V7M5A7-F1
#
_cell.length_a   1.000
_cell.length_b   1.000
_cell.length_c   1.000
_cell.angle_alpha   90.00
_cell.angle_beta   90.00
_cell.angle_gamma   90.00
#
_symmetry.space_group_name_H-M   'P 1'
#
loop_
_entity.id
_entity.type
_entity.pdbx_description
1 polymer ?
#
loop_
_entity_poly.entity_id
_entity_poly.type
_entity_poly.pdbx_seq_one_letter_code
_entity_poly.pdbx_strand_id
1 'polypeptide(L)'
;DAREATEEISGLSSFATLADVKPVLYPYQQLPYADLLPDPEVIGSWATSKPMDQLACDIMKLLFTTEERIVCNVNGKMGKKQFDSNKIHLIREVLLHFSGMRPGSIQWEETWKNCVTKIDTSNRGLKRYLCQRRAVYTQ
;
A
#
# COMPACT_ATOMS: atom_id res chain seq x y z
N ASP A 1 -3.29 -66.47 43.11
CA ASP A 1 -2.90 -65.21 42.45
C ASP A 1 -4.14 -64.44 42.04
N ALA A 2 -4.60 -63.36 42.68
CA ALA A 2 -3.93 -62.15 43.21
C ALA A 2 -3.33 -61.24 42.10
N ARG A 3 -4.13 -60.30 41.58
CA ARG A 3 -3.94 -58.82 41.68
C ARG A 3 -4.65 -58.02 40.58
N GLU A 4 -5.35 -56.98 41.03
CA GLU A 4 -5.87 -55.81 40.30
C GLU A 4 -4.78 -55.05 39.52
N ALA A 5 -5.19 -54.32 38.47
CA ALA A 5 -5.00 -52.86 38.38
C ALA A 5 -5.75 -52.28 37.17
N THR A 6 -6.74 -51.43 37.46
CA THR A 6 -7.31 -50.41 36.58
C THR A 6 -6.31 -49.26 36.40
N GLU A 7 -6.04 -48.82 35.17
CA GLU A 7 -5.37 -47.53 34.90
C GLU A 7 -6.23 -46.64 33.99
N GLU A 8 -6.94 -45.76 34.67
CA GLU A 8 -7.13 -44.31 34.45
C GLU A 8 -6.99 -43.74 33.03
N ILE A 9 -8.15 -43.28 32.53
CA ILE A 9 -8.28 -42.30 31.45
C ILE A 9 -7.76 -40.96 32.00
N SER A 10 -6.49 -40.65 31.75
CA SER A 10 -5.88 -39.34 32.03
C SER A 10 -5.20 -38.82 30.78
N GLY A 11 -5.71 -37.71 30.22
CA GLY A 11 -5.06 -37.09 29.07
C GLY A 11 -5.86 -36.03 28.29
N LEU A 12 -6.96 -35.49 28.84
CA LEU A 12 -7.51 -34.22 28.36
C LEU A 12 -6.65 -33.07 28.88
N SER A 13 -5.54 -32.76 28.21
CA SER A 13 -5.02 -31.39 28.09
C SER A 13 -3.91 -31.35 27.05
N SER A 14 -4.30 -31.12 25.81
CA SER A 14 -3.41 -30.41 24.89
C SER A 14 -4.23 -29.30 24.28
N PHE A 15 -4.46 -28.28 25.12
CA PHE A 15 -4.66 -26.93 24.63
C PHE A 15 -3.38 -26.60 23.87
N ALA A 16 -3.37 -26.93 22.57
CA ALA A 16 -2.28 -26.60 21.69
C ALA A 16 -2.12 -25.08 21.81
N THR A 17 -1.02 -24.69 22.43
CA THR A 17 -0.47 -23.35 22.42
C THR A 17 -0.74 -22.79 21.03
N LEU A 18 -1.62 -21.78 20.94
CA LEU A 18 -1.67 -20.87 19.80
C LEU A 18 -0.28 -20.25 19.73
N ALA A 19 0.64 -20.97 19.11
CA ALA A 19 1.90 -20.44 18.68
C ALA A 19 1.52 -19.18 17.92
N ASP A 20 2.12 -18.07 18.33
CA ASP A 20 2.08 -16.79 17.68
C ASP A 20 2.53 -16.99 16.23
N VAL A 21 1.60 -17.44 15.36
CA VAL A 21 1.82 -17.55 13.92
C VAL A 21 1.77 -16.11 13.46
N LYS A 22 2.89 -15.41 13.62
CA LYS A 22 3.07 -14.10 13.04
C LYS A 22 2.83 -14.29 11.54
N PRO A 23 1.76 -13.68 10.97
CA PRO A 23 1.50 -13.84 9.56
C PRO A 23 2.75 -13.42 8.80
N VAL A 24 3.17 -14.23 7.82
CA VAL A 24 4.31 -13.89 6.97
C VAL A 24 3.90 -12.66 6.16
N LEU A 25 4.30 -11.48 6.66
CA LEU A 25 4.00 -10.21 6.04
C LEU A 25 4.85 -10.03 4.79
N TYR A 26 4.23 -9.53 3.72
CA TYR A 26 4.97 -9.13 2.52
C TYR A 26 5.99 -8.04 2.86
N PRO A 27 7.13 -7.94 2.15
CA PRO A 27 8.17 -6.96 2.48
C PRO A 27 7.67 -5.52 2.60
N TYR A 28 6.74 -5.10 1.73
CA TYR A 28 6.18 -3.75 1.77
C TYR A 28 5.34 -3.48 3.03
N GLN A 29 4.77 -4.50 3.68
CA GLN A 29 3.94 -4.35 4.88
C GLN A 29 4.77 -3.98 6.13
N GLN A 30 6.10 -4.04 6.03
CA GLN A 30 7.02 -3.66 7.10
C GLN A 30 7.51 -2.20 6.96
N LEU A 31 7.13 -1.52 5.87
CA LEU A 31 7.54 -0.15 5.61
C LEU A 31 6.68 0.86 6.39
N PRO A 32 7.18 2.08 6.66
CA PRO A 32 6.38 3.14 7.26
C PRO A 32 5.10 3.41 6.45
N TYR A 33 4.00 3.69 7.16
CA TYR A 33 2.67 3.98 6.60
C TYR A 33 1.95 2.80 5.93
N ALA A 34 2.50 1.58 5.99
CA ALA A 34 1.83 0.40 5.44
C ALA A 34 0.50 0.09 6.14
N ASP A 35 0.34 0.53 7.39
CA ASP A 35 -0.89 0.47 8.19
C ASP A 35 -2.03 1.34 7.62
N LEU A 36 -1.73 2.30 6.74
CA LEU A 36 -2.72 3.11 6.03
C LEU A 36 -3.27 2.43 4.77
N LEU A 37 -2.68 1.31 4.34
CA LEU A 37 -3.10 0.59 3.16
C LEU A 37 -4.22 -0.41 3.46
N PRO A 38 -5.09 -0.71 2.48
CA PRO A 38 -6.05 -1.80 2.61
C PRO A 38 -5.34 -3.15 2.71
N ASP A 39 -6.11 -4.18 3.05
CA ASP A 39 -5.59 -5.55 3.08
C ASP A 39 -4.97 -5.96 1.74
N PRO A 40 -3.89 -6.78 1.75
CA PRO A 40 -3.21 -7.19 0.53
C PRO A 40 -4.13 -7.83 -0.52
N GLU A 41 -5.17 -8.55 -0.09
CA GLU A 41 -6.16 -9.15 -1.00
C GLU A 41 -6.93 -8.09 -1.79
N VAL A 42 -7.29 -6.98 -1.14
CA VAL A 42 -7.97 -5.84 -1.79
C VAL A 42 -7.04 -5.20 -2.81
N ILE A 43 -5.79 -4.94 -2.43
CA ILE A 43 -4.80 -4.37 -3.34
C ILE A 43 -4.51 -5.34 -4.51
N GLY A 44 -4.46 -6.64 -4.25
CA GLY A 44 -4.29 -7.67 -5.28
C GLY A 44 -5.45 -7.70 -6.28
N SER A 45 -6.70 -7.56 -5.80
CA SER A 45 -7.87 -7.43 -6.68
C SER A 45 -7.76 -6.20 -7.59
N TRP A 46 -7.24 -5.09 -7.06
CA TRP A 46 -7.02 -3.87 -7.84
C TRP A 46 -5.90 -4.03 -8.85
N ALA A 47 -4.80 -4.67 -8.48
CA ALA A 47 -3.66 -4.90 -9.36
C ALA A 47 -4.00 -5.80 -10.54
N THR A 48 -4.93 -6.75 -10.36
CA THR A 48 -5.42 -7.61 -11.44
C THR A 48 -6.49 -6.94 -12.30
N SER A 49 -7.26 -5.99 -11.76
CA SER A 49 -8.38 -5.38 -12.46
C SER A 49 -8.05 -4.11 -13.23
N LYS A 50 -6.90 -3.46 -12.98
CA LYS A 50 -6.59 -2.14 -13.56
C LYS A 50 -5.11 -1.98 -13.92
N PRO A 51 -4.79 -1.04 -14.83
CA PRO A 51 -3.41 -0.72 -15.16
C PRO A 51 -2.58 -0.26 -13.95
N MET A 52 -1.29 -0.59 -13.95
CA MET A 52 -0.37 -0.31 -12.84
C MET A 52 -0.28 1.18 -12.49
N ASP A 53 -0.34 2.07 -13.48
CA ASP A 53 -0.30 3.51 -13.27
C ASP A 53 -1.58 4.05 -12.60
N GLN A 54 -2.72 3.44 -12.90
CA GLN A 54 -3.98 3.74 -12.23
C GLN A 54 -3.95 3.22 -10.78
N LEU A 55 -3.41 2.02 -10.54
CA LEU A 55 -3.18 1.49 -9.19
C LEU A 55 -2.27 2.43 -8.39
N ALA A 56 -1.18 2.90 -8.98
CA ALA A 56 -0.26 3.86 -8.37
C ALA A 56 -0.97 5.14 -7.93
N CYS A 57 -1.83 5.67 -8.81
CA CYS A 57 -2.65 6.84 -8.50
C CYS A 57 -3.62 6.58 -7.36
N ASP A 58 -4.27 5.41 -7.31
CA ASP A 58 -5.23 5.06 -6.26
C ASP A 58 -4.56 4.91 -4.90
N ILE A 59 -3.42 4.22 -4.81
CA ILE A 59 -2.64 4.13 -3.57
C ILE A 59 -2.19 5.53 -3.11
N MET A 60 -1.74 6.38 -4.04
CA MET A 60 -1.42 7.78 -3.72
C MET A 60 -2.62 8.53 -3.10
N LYS A 61 -3.86 8.28 -3.54
CA LYS A 61 -5.05 8.94 -2.95
C LYS A 61 -5.34 8.47 -1.52
N LEU A 62 -4.87 7.29 -1.13
CA LEU A 62 -4.99 6.78 0.24
C LEU A 62 -3.92 7.40 1.15
N LEU A 63 -2.69 7.52 0.65
CA LEU A 63 -1.55 7.96 1.45
C LEU A 63 -1.43 9.48 1.59
N PHE A 64 -1.98 10.24 0.64
CA PHE A 64 -1.83 11.70 0.59
C PHE A 64 -3.18 12.42 0.55
N THR A 65 -3.25 13.49 1.34
CA THR A 65 -4.37 14.42 1.34
C THR A 65 -4.53 15.09 -0.02
N THR A 66 -5.69 15.68 -0.25
CA THR A 66 -5.96 16.47 -1.46
C THR A 66 -5.01 17.66 -1.57
N GLU A 67 -4.72 18.32 -0.45
CA GLU A 67 -3.82 19.46 -0.36
C GLU A 67 -2.39 19.08 -0.77
N GLU A 68 -1.84 18.02 -0.18
CA GLU A 68 -0.51 17.49 -0.54
C GLU A 68 -0.45 17.15 -2.05
N ARG A 69 -1.47 16.46 -2.56
CA ARG A 69 -1.57 16.09 -3.97
C ARG A 69 -1.61 17.27 -4.94
N ILE A 70 -2.01 18.45 -4.48
CA ILE A 70 -2.03 19.68 -5.27
C ILE A 70 -0.69 20.41 -5.19
N VAL A 71 -0.05 20.45 -4.03
CA VAL A 71 1.15 21.28 -3.79
C VAL A 71 2.46 20.52 -3.96
N CYS A 72 2.42 19.20 -3.97
CA CYS A 72 3.60 18.33 -4.07
C CYS A 72 3.71 17.61 -5.43
N ASN A 73 4.92 17.14 -5.72
CA ASN A 73 5.22 16.13 -6.74
C ASN A 73 6.36 15.21 -6.25
N VAL A 74 6.69 14.17 -7.01
CA VAL A 74 7.65 13.14 -6.56
C VAL A 74 9.06 13.68 -6.29
N ASN A 75 9.50 14.70 -7.05
CA ASN A 75 10.89 15.18 -7.02
C ASN A 75 11.07 16.60 -6.44
N GLY A 76 10.00 17.27 -6.02
CA GLY A 76 10.04 18.64 -5.51
C GLY A 76 10.41 19.71 -6.54
N LYS A 77 10.30 19.43 -7.85
CA LYS A 77 10.67 20.37 -8.92
C LYS A 77 9.46 21.18 -9.42
N MET A 78 9.72 22.15 -10.29
CA MET A 78 8.68 22.98 -10.94
C MET A 78 7.82 23.79 -9.94
N GLY A 79 8.43 24.27 -8.86
CA GLY A 79 7.74 25.08 -7.83
C GLY A 79 6.77 24.28 -6.94
N LYS A 80 6.91 22.95 -6.91
CA LYS A 80 6.16 22.06 -6.02
C LYS A 80 7.03 21.64 -4.84
N LYS A 81 6.41 21.31 -3.71
CA LYS A 81 7.08 20.60 -2.63
C LYS A 81 7.32 19.14 -3.03
N GLN A 82 8.25 18.46 -2.36
CA GLN A 82 8.39 17.02 -2.55
C GLN A 82 7.32 16.29 -1.74
N PHE A 83 6.76 15.22 -2.27
CA PHE A 83 6.01 14.25 -1.46
C PHE A 83 6.92 13.64 -0.39
N ASP A 84 6.31 13.17 0.71
CA ASP A 84 7.00 12.31 1.69
C ASP A 84 7.65 11.12 0.96
N SER A 85 8.96 10.99 1.07
CA SER A 85 9.74 9.99 0.35
C SER A 85 9.43 8.56 0.78
N ASN A 86 9.06 8.34 2.05
CA ASN A 86 8.72 7.02 2.56
C ASN A 86 7.36 6.56 2.01
N LYS A 87 6.38 7.46 1.89
CA LYS A 87 5.09 7.14 1.23
C LYS A 87 5.27 6.83 -0.26
N ILE A 88 6.12 7.59 -0.97
CA ILE A 88 6.45 7.27 -2.38
C ILE A 88 7.18 5.94 -2.49
N HIS A 89 8.12 5.66 -1.59
CA HIS A 89 8.82 4.37 -1.54
C HIS A 89 7.84 3.21 -1.29
N LEU A 90 6.89 3.37 -0.36
CA LEU A 90 5.84 2.39 -0.11
C LEU A 90 5.02 2.11 -1.38
N ILE A 91 4.57 3.15 -2.11
CA ILE A 91 3.86 2.97 -3.38
C ILE A 91 4.72 2.13 -4.34
N ARG A 92 6.00 2.46 -4.47
CA ARG A 92 6.93 1.75 -5.35
C ARG A 92 7.02 0.26 -5.00
N GLU A 93 7.17 -0.07 -3.72
CA GLU A 93 7.30 -1.46 -3.25
C GLU A 93 6.00 -2.26 -3.39
N VAL A 94 4.85 -1.63 -3.16
CA VAL A 94 3.54 -2.27 -3.40
C VAL A 94 3.37 -2.63 -4.87
N LEU A 95 3.64 -1.67 -5.78
CA LEU A 95 3.53 -1.91 -7.21
C LEU A 95 4.52 -2.99 -7.67
N LEU A 96 5.74 -2.98 -7.15
CA LEU A 96 6.75 -4.00 -7.46
C LEU A 96 6.27 -5.39 -7.05
N HIS A 97 5.76 -5.52 -5.83
CA HIS A 97 5.23 -6.77 -5.30
C HIS A 97 4.13 -7.35 -6.21
N PHE A 98 3.13 -6.54 -6.56
CA PHE A 98 2.01 -7.01 -7.38
C PHE A 98 2.32 -7.10 -8.88
N SER A 99 3.43 -6.53 -9.35
CA SER A 99 3.82 -6.60 -10.75
C SER A 99 4.42 -7.95 -11.17
N GLY A 100 4.96 -8.72 -10.22
CA GLY A 100 5.76 -9.90 -10.53
C GLY A 100 7.09 -9.61 -11.25
N MET A 101 7.46 -8.34 -11.43
CA MET A 101 8.71 -7.95 -12.08
C MET A 101 9.90 -8.04 -11.12
N ARG A 102 11.10 -8.22 -11.68
CA ARG A 102 12.33 -8.23 -10.89
C ARG A 102 12.73 -6.80 -10.49
N PRO A 103 13.10 -6.57 -9.21
CA PRO A 103 13.66 -5.30 -8.78
C PRO A 103 14.89 -4.90 -9.62
N GLY A 104 14.98 -3.63 -10.02
CA GLY A 104 16.09 -3.10 -10.82
C GLY A 104 16.14 -3.56 -12.28
N SER A 105 15.15 -4.32 -12.75
CA SER A 105 15.04 -4.63 -14.19
C SER A 105 14.67 -3.38 -14.99
N ILE A 106 15.11 -3.31 -16.26
CA ILE A 106 14.80 -2.19 -17.16
C ILE A 106 13.28 -2.00 -17.28
N GLN A 107 12.54 -3.11 -17.44
CA GLN A 107 11.08 -3.13 -17.52
C GLN A 107 10.42 -2.51 -16.28
N TRP A 108 10.94 -2.83 -15.09
CA TRP A 108 10.46 -2.24 -13.84
C TRP A 108 10.72 -0.73 -13.78
N GLU A 109 11.94 -0.29 -14.10
CA GLU A 109 12.30 1.13 -14.04
C GLU A 109 11.49 1.98 -15.03
N GLU A 110 11.20 1.46 -16.22
CA GLU A 110 10.33 2.11 -17.20
C GLU A 110 8.88 2.19 -16.72
N THR A 111 8.36 1.08 -16.18
CA THR A 111 7.01 1.03 -15.61
C THR A 111 6.87 2.01 -14.44
N TRP A 112 7.88 2.08 -13.57
CA TRP A 112 7.91 3.01 -12.46
C TRP A 112 7.93 4.47 -12.94
N LYS A 113 8.74 4.81 -13.94
CA LYS A 113 8.75 6.17 -14.54
C LYS A 113 7.38 6.58 -15.09
N ASN A 114 6.66 5.64 -15.71
CA ASN A 114 5.30 5.88 -16.18
C ASN A 114 4.34 6.14 -15.01
N CYS A 115 4.43 5.34 -13.94
CA CYS A 115 3.64 5.53 -12.72
C CYS A 115 3.91 6.89 -12.06
N VAL A 116 5.18 7.30 -11.94
CA VAL A 116 5.57 8.63 -11.42
C VAL A 116 4.94 9.76 -12.23
N THR A 117 4.99 9.65 -13.56
CA THR A 117 4.38 10.64 -14.45
C THR A 117 2.87 10.76 -14.21
N LYS A 118 2.19 9.63 -13.96
CA LYS A 118 0.75 9.57 -13.72
C LYS A 118 0.38 10.08 -12.32
N ILE A 119 1.15 9.75 -11.29
CA ILE A 119 1.07 10.34 -9.95
C ILE A 119 1.12 11.88 -10.04
N ASP A 120 2.14 12.43 -10.71
CA ASP A 120 2.34 13.89 -10.84
C ASP A 120 1.26 14.59 -11.70
N THR A 121 0.63 13.88 -12.62
CA THR A 121 -0.35 14.45 -13.56
C THR A 121 -1.80 14.28 -13.11
N SER A 122 -2.09 13.28 -12.27
CA SER A 122 -3.46 12.90 -11.85
C SER A 122 -4.25 14.03 -11.18
N ASN A 123 -3.58 14.99 -10.55
CA ASN A 123 -4.23 16.08 -9.80
C ASN A 123 -4.17 17.45 -10.51
N ARG A 124 -3.67 17.53 -11.75
CA ARG A 124 -3.55 18.79 -12.50
C ARG A 124 -4.91 19.48 -12.72
N GLY A 125 -6.01 18.71 -12.80
CA GLY A 125 -7.37 19.25 -12.90
C GLY A 125 -7.97 19.71 -11.56
N LEU A 126 -7.49 19.18 -10.44
CA LEU A 126 -8.11 19.35 -9.12
C LEU A 126 -7.93 20.77 -8.57
N LYS A 127 -6.77 21.40 -8.82
CA LYS A 127 -6.51 22.79 -8.44
C LYS A 127 -7.52 23.77 -9.06
N ARG A 128 -7.89 23.56 -10.33
CA ARG A 128 -8.87 24.39 -11.03
C ARG A 128 -10.26 24.27 -10.40
N TYR A 129 -10.67 23.05 -10.08
CA TYR A 129 -11.94 22.78 -9.41
C TYR A 129 -12.04 23.42 -8.02
N LEU A 130 -11.00 23.30 -7.18
CA LEU A 130 -11.00 23.92 -5.85
C LEU A 130 -10.99 25.46 -5.89
N CYS A 131 -10.29 26.04 -6.86
CA CYS A 131 -10.27 27.50 -7.06
C CYS A 131 -11.67 28.02 -7.44
N GLN A 132 -12.36 27.34 -8.36
CA GLN A 132 -13.73 27.68 -8.76
C GLN A 132 -14.70 27.58 -7.57
N ARG A 133 -14.61 26.54 -6.75
CA ARG A 133 -15.50 26.40 -5.58
C ARG A 133 -15.30 27.50 -4.55
N ARG A 134 -14.05 27.91 -4.26
CA ARG A 134 -13.81 28.98 -3.29
C ARG A 134 -14.38 30.32 -3.74
N ALA A 135 -14.34 30.62 -5.05
CA ALA A 135 -14.92 31.84 -5.59
C ALA A 135 -16.45 31.94 -5.41
N VAL A 136 -17.15 30.80 -5.39
CA VAL A 136 -18.62 30.73 -5.23
C VAL A 136 -19.07 31.05 -3.80
N TYR A 137 -18.25 30.79 -2.77
CA TYR A 137 -18.59 31.08 -1.37
C TYR A 137 -18.14 32.47 -0.89
N THR A 138 -17.53 33.26 -1.78
CA THR A 138 -17.08 34.64 -1.51
C THR A 138 -17.94 35.69 -2.22
N GLN A 139 -19.10 35.31 -2.76
CA GLN A 139 -20.14 36.21 -3.26
C GLN A 139 -21.35 36.17 -2.31
#